data_AF-H3CBS2-F1
#
_entry.id   AF-H3CBS2-F1
#
_cell.length_a   1.000
_cell.length_b   1.000
_cell.length_c   1.000
_cell.angle_alpha   90.00
_cell.angle_beta   90.00
_cell.angle_gamma   90.00
#
_symmetry.space_group_name_H-M   'P 1'
#
loop_
_entity.id
_entity.type
_entity.pdbx_description
1 polymer ?
#
loop_
_entity_poly.entity_id
_entity_poly.type
_entity_poly.pdbx_seq_one_letter_code
_entity_poly.pdbx_strand_id
1 'polypeptide(L)'
;VQTLGENAPSQLILYHYPDLKEEKGLVFMTAEMDPKFMTVPQAQCLANQVQLFYGTQRQETYRLVETFNHRPAEFKHTLVIAELEQSGLGAAALPKGP
;
A
#
# COMPACT_ATOMS: atom_id res chain seq x y z
N VAL A 1 11.86 7.69 -16.75
CA VAL A 1 12.23 9.10 -16.50
C VAL A 1 11.89 9.42 -15.05
N GLN A 2 12.86 9.25 -14.15
CA GLN A 2 12.80 9.69 -12.75
C GLN A 2 13.19 11.18 -12.73
N THR A 3 12.29 12.09 -13.11
CA THR A 3 12.71 13.44 -13.53
C THR A 3 12.95 14.46 -12.43
N LEU A 4 12.66 14.21 -11.15
CA LEU A 4 12.93 15.19 -10.09
C LEU A 4 13.42 14.45 -8.83
N GLY A 5 14.74 14.38 -8.67
CA GLY A 5 15.42 13.63 -7.61
C GLY A 5 15.14 14.11 -6.17
N GLU A 6 15.01 15.42 -5.91
CA GLU A 6 14.77 15.95 -4.55
C GLU A 6 13.39 16.64 -4.38
N ASN A 7 12.64 16.80 -5.48
CA ASN A 7 11.39 17.59 -5.52
C ASN A 7 10.19 16.79 -6.01
N ALA A 8 10.19 15.46 -5.88
CA ALA A 8 8.98 14.66 -6.12
C ALA A 8 8.15 14.62 -4.83
N PRO A 9 7.10 15.46 -4.67
CA PRO A 9 6.31 15.45 -3.45
C PRO A 9 5.60 14.10 -3.28
N SER A 10 5.61 13.59 -2.05
CA SER A 10 4.81 12.43 -1.68
C SER A 10 3.33 12.73 -1.96
N GLN A 11 2.70 11.89 -2.78
CA GLN A 11 1.30 12.05 -3.18
C GLN A 11 0.33 11.55 -2.11
N LEU A 12 0.81 10.67 -1.24
CA LEU A 12 0.11 10.09 -0.11
C LEU A 12 1.13 9.81 1.00
N ILE A 13 0.84 10.26 2.22
CA ILE A 13 1.63 9.98 3.43
C ILE A 13 0.69 9.37 4.46
N LEU A 14 1.07 8.24 5.04
CA LEU A 14 0.31 7.56 6.09
C LEU A 14 1.06 7.67 7.42
N TYR A 15 0.43 8.26 8.43
CA TYR A 15 0.97 8.36 9.78
C TYR A 15 0.31 7.33 10.68
N HIS A 16 1.11 6.65 11.49
CA HIS A 16 0.64 5.69 12.48
C HIS A 16 1.01 6.19 13.89
N TYR A 17 0.01 6.28 14.77
CA TYR A 17 0.17 6.74 16.16
C TYR A 17 -0.05 5.53 17.09
N PRO A 18 1.04 4.87 17.55
CA PRO A 18 0.96 3.65 18.35
C PRO A 18 0.78 3.89 19.85
N ASP A 19 0.59 5.13 20.29
CA ASP A 19 0.58 5.55 21.70
C ASP A 19 -0.42 4.75 22.55
N LEU A 20 -1.57 4.36 21.99
CA LEU A 20 -2.60 3.58 22.68
C LEU A 20 -2.47 2.06 22.49
N LYS A 21 -1.39 1.59 21.86
CA LYS A 21 -1.21 0.18 21.52
C LYS A 21 -1.08 -0.68 22.78
N GLU A 22 -0.27 -0.25 23.75
CA GLU A 22 -0.01 -1.03 24.96
C GLU A 22 -1.21 -1.02 25.91
N GLU A 23 -1.88 0.13 26.05
CA GLU A 23 -3.00 0.28 26.99
C GLU A 23 -4.33 -0.25 26.45
N LYS A 24 -4.60 -0.05 25.15
CA LYS A 24 -5.92 -0.31 24.54
C LYS A 24 -5.86 -1.26 23.35
N GLY A 25 -4.67 -1.68 22.92
CA GLY A 25 -4.52 -2.51 21.73
C GLY A 25 -4.86 -1.77 20.42
N LEU A 26 -4.86 -0.44 20.42
CA LEU A 26 -5.29 0.39 19.28
C LEU A 26 -4.14 1.21 18.71
N VAL A 27 -4.10 1.32 17.38
CA VAL A 27 -3.19 2.21 16.65
C VAL A 27 -4.06 3.09 15.76
N PHE A 28 -3.90 4.42 15.86
CA PHE A 28 -4.58 5.34 14.95
C PHE A 28 -3.77 5.55 13.69
N MET A 29 -4.47 5.68 12.56
CA MET A 29 -3.86 6.00 11.28
C MET A 29 -4.52 7.24 10.68
N THR A 30 -3.71 8.18 10.19
CA THR A 30 -4.17 9.34 9.40
C THR A 30 -3.42 9.40 8.07
N ALA A 31 -4.02 10.07 7.08
CA ALA A 31 -3.44 10.21 5.76
C ALA A 31 -3.41 11.68 5.33
N GLU A 32 -2.27 12.11 4.78
CA GLU A 32 -2.15 13.35 4.01
C GLU A 32 -2.09 12.98 2.53
N MET A 33 -2.93 13.60 1.71
CA MET A 33 -3.02 13.31 0.27
C MET A 33 -3.18 14.59 -0.55
N ASP A 34 -2.61 14.61 -1.75
CA ASP A 34 -2.89 15.68 -2.73
C ASP A 34 -4.11 15.29 -3.59
N PRO A 35 -5.26 15.96 -3.43
CA PRO A 35 -6.48 15.64 -4.17
C PRO A 35 -6.37 15.91 -5.68
N LYS A 36 -5.32 16.60 -6.15
CA LYS A 36 -5.07 16.80 -7.59
C LYS A 36 -4.66 15.52 -8.31
N PHE A 37 -4.07 14.57 -7.59
CA PHE A 37 -3.48 13.35 -8.18
C PHE A 37 -4.23 12.09 -7.80
N MET A 38 -4.98 12.11 -6.69
CA MET A 38 -5.63 10.92 -6.16
C MET A 38 -6.94 11.28 -5.46
N THR A 39 -7.93 10.40 -5.60
CA THR A 39 -9.20 10.47 -4.89
C THR A 39 -9.12 9.75 -3.54
N VAL A 40 -10.00 10.09 -2.60
CA VAL A 40 -10.05 9.43 -1.28
C VAL A 40 -10.19 7.90 -1.39
N PRO A 41 -11.06 7.33 -2.26
CA PRO A 41 -11.14 5.89 -2.43
C PRO A 41 -9.83 5.25 -2.94
N GLN A 42 -9.09 5.93 -3.81
CA GLN A 42 -7.79 5.45 -4.29
C GLN A 42 -6.74 5.48 -3.17
N ALA A 43 -6.71 6.54 -2.36
CA ALA A 43 -5.82 6.62 -1.20
C ALA A 43 -6.13 5.52 -0.18
N GLN A 44 -7.41 5.28 0.08
CA GLN A 44 -7.85 4.19 0.95
C GLN A 44 -7.50 2.82 0.37
N CYS A 45 -7.64 2.62 -0.93
CA CYS A 45 -7.24 1.39 -1.60
C CYS A 45 -5.74 1.14 -1.41
N LEU A 46 -4.89 2.16 -1.57
CA LEU A 46 -3.45 2.03 -1.32
C LEU A 46 -3.14 1.71 0.15
N ALA A 47 -3.80 2.38 1.10
CA ALA A 47 -3.63 2.07 2.52
C ALA A 47 -4.01 0.60 2.84
N ASN A 48 -5.10 0.11 2.25
CA ASN A 48 -5.51 -1.29 2.40
C ASN A 48 -4.50 -2.26 1.79
N GLN A 49 -3.88 -1.92 0.66
CA GLN A 49 -2.83 -2.75 0.06
C GLN A 49 -1.60 -2.83 0.96
N VAL A 50 -1.16 -1.70 1.56
CA VAL A 50 -0.07 -1.70 2.54
C VAL A 50 -0.41 -2.64 3.71
N GLN A 51 -1.63 -2.56 4.23
CA GLN A 51 -2.10 -3.45 5.29
C GLN A 51 -2.17 -4.92 4.84
N LEU A 52 -2.55 -5.21 3.59
CA LEU A 52 -2.56 -6.58 3.05
C LEU A 52 -1.15 -7.18 3.06
N PHE A 53 -0.16 -6.42 2.59
CA PHE A 53 1.21 -6.90 2.41
C PHE A 53 2.02 -6.95 3.71
N TYR A 54 1.79 -6.04 4.65
CA TYR A 54 2.58 -5.97 5.90
C TYR A 54 1.79 -6.30 7.17
N GLY A 55 0.46 -6.22 7.14
CA GLY A 55 -0.41 -6.32 8.31
C GLY A 55 -1.23 -7.60 8.40
N THR A 56 -1.19 -8.47 7.38
CA THR A 56 -1.88 -9.76 7.42
C THR A 56 -0.93 -10.90 7.76
N GLN A 57 -1.46 -11.97 8.37
CA GLN A 57 -0.69 -13.18 8.68
C GLN A 57 -0.47 -14.10 7.45
N ARG A 58 -0.74 -13.62 6.23
CA ARG A 58 -0.50 -14.40 5.02
C ARG A 58 0.99 -14.36 4.68
N GLN A 59 1.64 -15.52 4.78
CA GLN A 59 3.08 -15.61 4.48
C GLN A 59 3.40 -15.29 3.01
N GLU A 60 2.46 -15.55 2.09
CA GLU A 60 2.65 -15.34 0.66
C GLU A 60 2.81 -13.85 0.32
N THR A 61 1.95 -12.99 0.87
CA THR A 61 2.02 -11.53 0.67
C THR A 61 3.32 -10.95 1.25
N TYR A 62 3.68 -11.38 2.47
CA TYR A 62 4.92 -10.93 3.11
C TYR A 62 6.18 -11.39 2.35
N ARG A 63 6.21 -12.62 1.82
CA ARG A 63 7.34 -13.11 1.02
C ARG A 63 7.56 -12.31 -0.27
N LEU A 64 6.50 -11.80 -0.88
CA LEU A 64 6.62 -10.93 -2.06
C LEU A 64 7.35 -9.62 -1.71
N VAL A 65 7.00 -9.03 -0.57
CA VAL A 65 7.66 -7.84 -0.02
C VAL A 65 9.11 -8.13 0.37
N GLU A 66 9.35 -9.24 1.05
CA GLU A 66 10.70 -9.66 1.46
C GLU A 66 11.61 -9.86 0.24
N THR A 67 11.12 -10.57 -0.79
CA THR A 67 11.83 -10.79 -2.04
C THR A 67 12.11 -9.47 -2.76
N PHE A 68 11.13 -8.56 -2.81
CA PHE A 68 11.33 -7.22 -3.39
C PHE A 68 12.45 -6.44 -2.70
N ASN A 69 12.49 -6.45 -1.35
CA ASN A 69 13.46 -5.69 -0.57
C ASN A 69 14.86 -6.33 -0.53
N HIS A 70 14.95 -7.66 -0.49
CA HIS A 70 16.22 -8.37 -0.24
C HIS A 70 16.77 -9.15 -1.44
N ARG A 71 15.92 -9.56 -2.39
CA ARG A 71 16.29 -10.34 -3.58
C ARG A 71 15.57 -9.82 -4.84
N PRO A 72 15.78 -8.54 -5.22
CA PRO A 72 15.03 -7.92 -6.31
C PRO A 72 15.20 -8.62 -7.67
N ALA A 73 16.31 -9.35 -7.88
CA ALA A 73 16.53 -10.15 -9.09
C ALA A 73 15.57 -11.35 -9.23
N GLU A 74 15.05 -11.86 -8.12
CA GLU A 74 14.09 -12.97 -8.07
C GLU A 74 12.63 -12.47 -8.07
N PHE A 75 12.42 -11.16 -7.91
CA PHE A 75 11.11 -10.55 -7.80
C PHE A 75 10.37 -10.53 -9.14
N LYS A 76 9.10 -10.97 -9.12
CA LYS A 76 8.19 -10.95 -10.28
C LYS A 76 6.96 -10.12 -9.95
N HIS A 77 6.85 -8.95 -10.58
CA HIS A 77 5.71 -8.05 -10.39
C HIS A 77 4.35 -8.70 -10.72
N THR A 78 4.32 -9.69 -11.62
CA THR A 78 3.09 -10.45 -11.94
C THR A 78 2.50 -11.18 -10.75
N LEU A 79 3.33 -11.62 -9.79
CA LEU A 79 2.85 -12.27 -8.57
C LEU A 79 2.13 -11.28 -7.64
N VAL A 80 2.57 -10.02 -7.62
CA VAL A 80 1.90 -8.95 -6.85
C VAL A 80 0.54 -8.63 -7.44
N ILE A 81 0.43 -8.55 -8.76
CA ILE A 81 -0.85 -8.30 -9.44
C ILE A 81 -1.84 -9.45 -9.15
N ALA A 82 -1.38 -10.70 -9.29
CA ALA A 82 -2.21 -11.87 -9.00
C ALA A 82 -2.72 -11.87 -7.55
N GLU A 83 -1.88 -11.51 -6.58
CA GLU A 83 -2.28 -11.45 -5.16
C GLU A 83 -3.30 -10.33 -4.90
N LEU A 84 -3.17 -9.18 -5.56
CA LEU A 84 -4.12 -8.07 -5.47
C LEU A 84 -5.50 -8.42 -6.05
N GLU A 85 -5.51 -9.16 -7.17
CA GLU A 85 -6.74 -9.67 -7.79
C GLU A 85 -7.42 -10.73 -6.92
N GLN A 86 -6.65 -11.69 -6.40
CA GLN A 86 -7.17 -12.76 -5.53
C GLN A 86 -7.68 -12.24 -4.19
N SER A 87 -7.04 -11.20 -3.64
CA SER A 87 -7.47 -10.57 -2.39
C SER A 87 -8.68 -9.66 -2.53
N GLY A 88 -9.19 -9.45 -3.75
CA GLY A 88 -10.37 -8.61 -4.02
C GLY A 88 -10.12 -7.09 -3.87
N LEU A 89 -8.90 -6.67 -3.50
CA LEU A 89 -8.52 -5.25 -3.40
C LEU A 89 -8.26 -4.62 -4.77
N GLY A 90 -7.90 -5.41 -5.79
CA GLY A 90 -7.69 -4.92 -7.16
C GLY A 90 -8.96 -4.35 -7.81
N ALA A 91 -10.15 -4.83 -7.42
CA ALA A 91 -11.42 -4.41 -8.00
C ALA A 91 -11.86 -2.99 -7.60
N ALA A 92 -11.37 -2.48 -6.47
CA ALA A 92 -11.67 -1.11 -6.00
C ALA A 92 -10.85 -0.03 -6.73
N ALA A 93 -9.75 -0.42 -7.39
CA ALA A 93 -8.82 0.50 -8.05
C ALA A 93 -9.13 0.72 -9.55
N LEU A 94 -9.91 -0.16 -10.19
CA LEU A 94 -10.32 0.07 -11.58
C LEU A 94 -11.46 1.11 -11.62
N PRO A 95 -11.31 2.21 -12.39
CA PRO A 95 -12.46 3.02 -12.72
C PRO A 95 -13.45 2.11 -13.44
N LYS A 96 -14.69 2.04 -12.93
CA LYS A 96 -15.77 1.46 -13.72
C LYS A 96 -15.88 2.34 -14.98
N GLY A 97 -15.55 1.75 -16.13
CA GLY A 97 -15.68 2.41 -17.42
C GLY A 97 -17.13 2.86 -17.67
N PRO A 98 -17.34 3.73 -18.67
CA PRO A 98 -18.65 4.32 -18.97
C PRO A 98 -19.72 3.28 -19.31
#